data_AF-A0A845YNH3-F1
#
_entry.id   AF-A0A845YNH3-F1
#
_cell.length_a   1.000
_cell.length_b   1.000
_cell.length_c   1.000
_cell.angle_alpha   90.00
_cell.angle_beta   90.00
_cell.angle_gamma   90.00
#
_symmetry.space_group_name_H-M   'P 1'
#
loop_
_entity.id
_entity.type
_entity.pdbx_description
1 polymer ?
#
loop_
_entity_poly.entity_id
_entity_poly.type
_entity_poly.pdbx_seq_one_letter_code
_entity_poly.pdbx_strand_id
1 'polypeptide(L)'
;MTSFFVSYNRADKAWAEWIAWILEEAGHTAVIQAWDFRPGGNFVLDMQRAAAETDKTLMVLSQDYLKSAFTQPEWAAAFAKDPIGSERQLMPVRVQECQPDALLGTIVYVDLVGLEEEAAQQAILNALLERAKPGSKPAFPISNQPKPPRKPPVFPAAKPQDFQELGIARPLEMETLEPAEALAFLWRRSGQGESSAQPPAEENAEIEAAKELAEELGYLPLALEQA
;
A
#
# COMPACT_ATOMS: atom_id res chain seq x y z
N MET A 1 -7.64 22.67 -24.88
CA MET A 1 -8.25 23.80 -24.18
C MET A 1 -9.71 23.42 -23.95
N THR A 2 -10.17 23.51 -22.70
CA THR A 2 -11.52 23.09 -22.30
C THR A 2 -12.20 24.28 -21.67
N SER A 3 -13.49 24.45 -21.93
CA SER A 3 -14.32 25.51 -21.37
C SER A 3 -15.11 24.99 -20.17
N PHE A 4 -15.11 25.75 -19.09
CA PHE A 4 -15.79 25.40 -17.84
C PHE A 4 -16.86 26.42 -17.51
N PHE A 5 -18.06 25.95 -17.17
CA PHE A 5 -19.02 26.76 -16.44
C PHE A 5 -18.82 26.53 -14.93
N VAL A 6 -18.53 27.59 -14.17
CA VAL A 6 -18.36 27.52 -12.71
C VAL A 6 -19.69 27.84 -12.05
N SER A 7 -20.40 26.80 -11.61
CA SER A 7 -21.67 26.90 -10.88
C SER A 7 -21.42 26.97 -9.37
N TYR A 8 -21.96 27.98 -8.70
CA TYR A 8 -21.73 28.22 -7.28
C TYR A 8 -22.92 28.90 -6.60
N ASN A 9 -23.01 28.77 -5.28
CA ASN A 9 -23.93 29.58 -4.47
C ASN A 9 -23.29 30.95 -4.19
N ARG A 10 -24.09 32.01 -4.07
CA ARG A 10 -23.59 33.35 -3.71
C ARG A 10 -22.67 33.37 -2.48
N ALA A 11 -22.90 32.50 -1.48
CA ALA A 11 -22.04 32.36 -0.30
C ALA A 11 -20.61 31.95 -0.65
N ASP A 12 -20.43 31.19 -1.72
CA ASP A 12 -19.16 30.61 -2.17
C ASP A 12 -18.48 31.43 -3.29
N LYS A 13 -18.90 32.69 -3.49
CA LYS A 13 -18.39 33.54 -4.57
C LYS A 13 -16.86 33.61 -4.62
N ALA A 14 -16.22 33.81 -3.47
CA ALA A 14 -14.77 33.93 -3.40
C ALA A 14 -14.06 32.66 -3.87
N TRP A 15 -14.59 31.48 -3.52
CA TRP A 15 -14.09 30.19 -4.01
C TRP A 15 -14.28 30.05 -5.51
N ALA A 16 -15.45 30.43 -6.02
CA ALA A 16 -15.74 30.35 -7.45
C ALA A 16 -14.80 31.24 -8.28
N GLU A 17 -14.56 32.48 -7.85
CA GLU A 17 -13.61 33.39 -8.50
C GLU A 17 -12.18 32.84 -8.46
N TRP A 18 -11.74 32.31 -7.32
CA TRP A 18 -10.39 31.74 -7.17
C TRP A 18 -10.20 30.48 -8.04
N ILE A 19 -11.19 29.58 -8.07
CA ILE A 19 -11.14 28.39 -8.94
C ILE A 19 -11.12 28.81 -10.40
N ALA A 20 -12.00 29.72 -10.83
CA ALA A 20 -12.05 30.21 -12.20
C ALA A 20 -10.71 30.82 -12.64
N TRP A 21 -10.05 31.56 -11.74
CA TRP A 21 -8.72 32.12 -12.00
C TRP A 21 -7.68 31.02 -12.27
N ILE A 22 -7.65 29.96 -11.44
CA ILE A 22 -6.74 28.82 -11.62
C ILE A 22 -6.99 28.10 -12.94
N LEU A 23 -8.26 27.95 -13.34
CA LEU A 23 -8.60 27.35 -14.63
C LEU A 23 -8.02 28.16 -15.80
N GLU A 24 -8.18 29.48 -15.76
CA GLU A 24 -7.65 30.37 -16.82
C GLU A 24 -6.12 30.37 -16.86
N GLU A 25 -5.44 30.43 -15.71
CA GLU A 25 -3.97 30.33 -15.62
C GLU A 25 -3.44 28.98 -16.12
N ALA A 26 -4.24 27.91 -15.99
CA ALA A 26 -3.93 26.59 -16.56
C ALA A 26 -4.20 26.48 -18.07
N GLY A 27 -4.62 27.57 -18.73
CA GLY A 27 -4.87 27.62 -20.17
C GLY A 27 -6.25 27.10 -20.59
N HIS A 28 -7.21 27.04 -19.67
CA HIS A 28 -8.62 26.77 -19.94
C HIS A 28 -9.42 28.08 -20.03
N THR A 29 -10.71 28.01 -20.37
CA THR A 29 -11.61 29.16 -20.23
C THR A 29 -12.64 28.88 -19.14
N ALA A 30 -13.01 29.91 -18.38
CA ALA A 30 -14.04 29.81 -17.36
C ALA A 30 -15.15 30.84 -17.62
N VAL A 31 -16.40 30.40 -17.54
CA VAL A 31 -17.58 31.27 -17.50
C VAL A 31 -18.13 31.23 -16.08
N ILE A 32 -18.25 32.39 -15.46
CA ILE A 32 -18.73 32.55 -14.08
C ILE A 32 -19.65 33.77 -13.97
N GLN A 33 -20.76 33.61 -13.25
CA GLN A 33 -21.73 34.69 -13.00
C GLN A 33 -21.06 35.99 -12.52
N ALA A 34 -20.03 35.88 -11.67
CA ALA A 34 -19.35 37.03 -11.08
C ALA A 34 -18.66 37.94 -12.11
N TRP A 35 -18.19 37.39 -13.23
CA TRP A 35 -17.36 38.08 -14.21
C TRP A 35 -18.13 38.41 -15.48
N ASP A 36 -18.98 37.47 -15.92
CA ASP A 36 -19.57 37.51 -17.26
C ASP A 36 -20.99 38.09 -17.29
N PHE A 37 -21.73 38.06 -16.18
CA PHE A 37 -23.14 38.42 -16.18
C PHE A 37 -23.29 39.91 -15.87
N ARG A 38 -23.39 40.71 -16.94
CA ARG A 38 -23.37 42.17 -16.88
C ARG A 38 -24.78 42.78 -16.82
N PRO A 39 -24.93 44.01 -16.26
CA PRO A 39 -26.21 44.73 -16.27
C PRO A 39 -26.83 44.81 -17.68
N GLY A 40 -28.13 44.52 -17.78
CA GLY A 40 -28.84 44.41 -19.06
C GLY A 40 -28.94 42.98 -19.62
N GLY A 41 -28.22 42.01 -19.02
CA GLY A 41 -28.38 40.59 -19.30
C GLY A 41 -29.59 39.96 -18.60
N ASN A 42 -29.98 38.77 -19.06
CA ASN A 42 -31.04 37.98 -18.43
C ASN A 42 -30.38 36.80 -17.71
N PHE A 43 -30.37 36.89 -16.38
CA PHE A 43 -29.71 35.92 -15.50
C PHE A 43 -30.03 34.46 -15.86
N VAL A 44 -31.30 34.12 -16.05
CA VAL A 44 -31.73 32.73 -16.32
C VAL A 44 -31.21 32.25 -17.67
N LEU A 45 -31.28 33.10 -18.70
CA LEU A 45 -30.80 32.75 -20.03
C LEU A 45 -29.27 32.67 -20.08
N ASP A 46 -28.57 33.53 -19.33
CA ASP A 46 -27.12 33.51 -19.26
C ASP A 46 -26.60 32.28 -18.53
N MET A 47 -27.27 31.83 -17.45
CA MET A 47 -27.01 30.54 -16.80
C MET A 47 -27.25 29.37 -17.76
N GLN A 48 -28.40 29.33 -18.43
CA GLN A 48 -28.74 28.26 -19.36
C GLN A 48 -27.71 28.17 -20.50
N ARG A 49 -27.28 29.33 -21.02
CA ARG A 49 -26.29 29.42 -22.07
C ARG A 49 -24.93 28.91 -21.59
N ALA A 50 -24.47 29.34 -20.43
CA ALA A 50 -23.20 28.88 -19.86
C ALA A 50 -23.20 27.35 -19.69
N ALA A 51 -24.24 26.77 -19.07
CA ALA A 51 -24.36 25.32 -18.91
C ALA A 51 -24.50 24.54 -20.24
N ALA A 52 -24.98 25.19 -21.31
CA ALA A 52 -25.16 24.58 -22.61
C ALA A 52 -23.91 24.65 -23.50
N GLU A 53 -23.21 25.79 -23.50
CA GLU A 53 -22.12 26.11 -24.43
C GLU A 53 -20.73 25.73 -23.90
N THR A 54 -20.55 25.54 -22.58
CA THR A 54 -19.28 25.05 -22.03
C THR A 54 -19.17 23.53 -22.08
N ASP A 55 -17.94 23.03 -22.19
CA ASP A 55 -17.65 21.59 -22.26
C ASP A 55 -17.95 20.86 -20.95
N LYS A 56 -17.70 21.52 -19.81
CA LYS A 56 -17.83 20.93 -18.46
C LYS A 56 -18.42 21.93 -17.48
N THR A 57 -19.21 21.46 -16.54
CA THR A 57 -19.70 22.23 -15.39
C THR A 57 -18.87 21.87 -14.16
N LEU A 58 -18.17 22.85 -13.59
CA LEU A 58 -17.52 22.76 -12.30
C LEU A 58 -18.47 23.27 -11.23
N MET A 59 -18.83 22.41 -10.28
CA MET A 59 -19.76 22.73 -9.21
C MET A 59 -19.00 23.03 -7.92
N VAL A 60 -19.09 24.25 -7.41
CA VAL A 60 -18.57 24.62 -6.09
C VAL A 60 -19.50 24.07 -5.03
N LEU A 61 -19.13 22.91 -4.48
CA LEU A 61 -19.94 22.12 -3.57
C LEU A 61 -19.73 22.60 -2.13
N SER A 62 -20.81 23.10 -1.55
CA SER A 62 -20.90 23.56 -0.17
C SER A 62 -22.26 23.18 0.44
N GLN A 63 -22.40 23.38 1.74
CA GLN A 63 -23.69 23.17 2.40
C GLN A 63 -24.77 24.16 1.91
N ASP A 64 -24.38 25.38 1.56
CA ASP A 64 -25.28 26.41 1.02
C ASP A 64 -25.70 26.10 -0.42
N TYR A 65 -24.80 25.50 -1.21
CA TYR A 65 -25.12 24.99 -2.54
C TYR A 65 -26.18 23.90 -2.48
N LEU A 66 -26.02 22.92 -1.57
CA LEU A 66 -26.97 21.80 -1.43
C LEU A 66 -28.36 22.24 -0.93
N LYS A 67 -28.42 23.29 -0.10
CA LYS A 67 -29.70 23.82 0.44
C LYS A 67 -30.45 24.72 -0.54
N SER A 68 -29.78 25.23 -1.56
CA SER A 68 -30.38 26.16 -2.51
C SER A 68 -31.19 25.42 -3.57
N ALA A 69 -32.50 25.62 -3.58
CA ALA A 69 -33.39 25.08 -4.62
C ALA A 69 -33.08 25.67 -6.01
N PHE A 70 -32.51 26.87 -6.05
CA PHE A 70 -32.20 27.59 -7.29
C PHE A 70 -30.94 27.09 -7.99
N THR A 71 -30.08 26.32 -7.32
CA THR A 71 -28.82 25.79 -7.89
C THR A 71 -28.96 24.34 -8.39
N GLN A 72 -30.15 23.74 -8.26
CA GLN A 72 -30.42 22.37 -8.69
C GLN A 72 -30.51 22.20 -10.21
N PRO A 73 -31.20 23.08 -10.96
CA PRO A 73 -31.32 22.94 -12.42
C PRO A 73 -29.96 22.92 -13.14
N GLU A 74 -28.96 23.64 -12.62
CA GLU A 74 -27.66 23.87 -13.23
C GLU A 74 -26.84 22.59 -13.32
N TRP A 75 -26.65 21.90 -12.19
CA TRP A 75 -25.90 20.64 -12.19
C TRP A 75 -26.74 19.48 -12.72
N ALA A 76 -28.08 19.54 -12.60
CA ALA A 76 -28.97 18.52 -13.14
C ALA A 76 -28.88 18.44 -14.67
N ALA A 77 -28.70 19.56 -15.36
CA ALA A 77 -28.51 19.58 -16.81
C ALA A 77 -27.20 18.90 -17.25
N ALA A 78 -26.09 19.18 -16.55
CA ALA A 78 -24.80 18.53 -16.79
C ALA A 78 -24.88 17.02 -16.48
N PHE A 79 -25.54 16.65 -15.37
CA PHE A 79 -25.76 15.25 -15.00
C PHE A 79 -26.63 14.51 -16.01
N ALA A 80 -27.69 15.15 -16.55
CA ALA A 80 -28.55 14.54 -17.54
C ALA A 80 -27.83 14.24 -18.87
N LYS A 81 -26.84 15.05 -19.24
CA LYS A 81 -26.01 14.85 -20.44
C LYS A 81 -25.02 13.67 -20.27
N ASP A 82 -24.47 13.48 -19.07
CA ASP A 82 -23.54 12.39 -18.75
C ASP A 82 -23.92 11.68 -17.42
N PRO A 83 -25.01 10.88 -17.40
CA PRO A 83 -25.49 10.26 -16.17
C PRO A 83 -24.54 9.20 -15.59
N ILE A 84 -23.67 8.65 -16.45
CA ILE A 84 -22.66 7.64 -16.07
C ILE A 84 -21.37 8.32 -15.60
N GLY A 85 -21.15 9.60 -15.91
CA GLY A 85 -19.95 10.35 -15.54
C GLY A 85 -18.72 10.00 -16.38
N SER A 86 -18.89 9.33 -17.52
CA SER A 86 -17.78 8.86 -18.38
C SER A 86 -17.01 10.00 -19.04
N GLU A 87 -17.67 11.10 -19.33
CA GLU A 87 -17.08 12.29 -19.93
C GLU A 87 -16.68 13.32 -18.88
N ARG A 88 -17.04 13.09 -17.61
CA ARG A 88 -16.83 14.00 -16.48
C ARG A 88 -17.37 15.38 -16.80
N GLN A 89 -18.62 15.44 -17.30
CA GLN A 89 -19.28 16.72 -17.61
C GLN A 89 -19.65 17.50 -16.35
N LEU A 90 -19.89 16.82 -15.22
CA LEU A 90 -20.07 17.44 -13.92
C LEU A 90 -18.85 17.15 -13.04
N MET A 91 -18.18 18.21 -12.57
CA MET A 91 -17.00 18.13 -11.72
C MET A 91 -17.26 18.86 -10.40
N PRO A 92 -17.64 18.15 -9.32
CA PRO A 92 -17.82 18.78 -8.03
C PRO A 92 -16.48 19.10 -7.35
N VAL A 93 -16.40 20.28 -6.73
CA VAL A 93 -15.27 20.73 -5.91
C VAL A 93 -15.81 21.12 -4.55
N ARG A 94 -15.52 20.31 -3.54
CA ARG A 94 -15.96 20.51 -2.16
C ARG A 94 -15.07 21.54 -1.47
N VAL A 95 -15.65 22.68 -1.11
CA VAL A 95 -14.94 23.82 -0.49
C VAL A 95 -15.24 24.00 0.99
N GLN A 96 -16.27 23.32 1.48
CA GLN A 96 -16.67 23.33 2.89
C GLN A 96 -17.14 21.93 3.31
N GLU A 97 -17.16 21.68 4.62
CA GLU A 97 -17.71 20.44 5.14
C GLU A 97 -19.20 20.33 4.81
N CYS A 98 -19.52 19.41 3.88
CA CYS A 98 -20.88 19.02 3.55
C CYS A 98 -20.91 17.55 3.13
N GLN A 99 -22.10 16.96 3.19
CA GLN A 99 -22.36 15.59 2.75
C GLN A 99 -23.22 15.62 1.49
N PRO A 100 -22.66 15.38 0.30
CA PRO A 100 -23.47 15.19 -0.90
C PRO A 100 -24.29 13.91 -0.75
N ASP A 101 -25.60 14.00 -0.95
CA ASP A 101 -26.52 12.87 -0.87
C ASP A 101 -27.04 12.46 -2.25
N ALA A 102 -27.76 11.33 -2.28
CA ALA A 102 -28.43 10.79 -3.47
C ALA A 102 -27.51 10.74 -4.71
N LEU A 103 -27.88 11.45 -5.78
CA LEU A 103 -27.19 11.43 -7.07
C LEU A 103 -25.80 12.09 -7.02
N LEU A 104 -25.61 13.10 -6.18
CA LEU A 104 -24.30 13.76 -6.04
C LEU A 104 -23.34 12.89 -5.23
N GLY A 105 -23.87 12.06 -4.32
CA GLY A 105 -23.07 11.09 -3.56
C GLY A 105 -22.39 10.01 -4.41
N THR A 106 -22.84 9.80 -5.64
CA THR A 106 -22.21 8.84 -6.57
C THR A 106 -21.10 9.45 -7.44
N ILE A 107 -20.94 10.77 -7.42
CA ILE A 107 -19.98 11.50 -8.27
C ILE A 107 -18.71 11.78 -7.46
N VAL A 108 -17.56 11.40 -8.01
CA VAL A 108 -16.25 11.71 -7.40
C VAL A 108 -16.03 13.22 -7.43
N TYR A 109 -15.64 13.79 -6.30
CA TYR A 109 -15.38 15.21 -6.12
C TYR A 109 -13.92 15.50 -5.76
N VAL A 110 -13.47 16.71 -6.07
CA VAL A 110 -12.21 17.26 -5.55
C VAL A 110 -12.50 17.80 -4.15
N ASP A 111 -11.69 17.42 -3.17
CA ASP A 111 -11.88 17.88 -1.79
C ASP A 111 -10.81 18.91 -1.42
N LEU A 112 -11.25 20.16 -1.18
CA LEU A 112 -10.37 21.27 -0.79
C LEU A 112 -10.46 21.58 0.71
N VAL A 113 -11.32 20.89 1.45
CA VAL A 113 -11.56 21.18 2.87
C VAL A 113 -10.30 20.94 3.68
N GLY A 114 -9.87 21.98 4.41
CA GLY A 114 -8.69 21.94 5.27
C GLY A 114 -7.35 21.95 4.52
N LEU A 115 -7.36 22.16 3.20
CA LEU A 115 -6.14 22.36 2.43
C LEU A 115 -5.69 23.82 2.49
N GLU A 116 -4.38 24.03 2.54
CA GLU A 116 -3.76 25.32 2.28
C GLU A 116 -3.81 25.65 0.78
N GLU A 117 -3.68 26.93 0.44
CA GLU A 117 -3.87 27.45 -0.93
C GLU A 117 -3.07 26.69 -2.00
N GLU A 118 -1.77 26.46 -1.78
CA GLU A 118 -0.91 25.75 -2.73
C GLU A 118 -1.35 24.30 -2.95
N ALA A 119 -1.75 23.60 -1.88
CA ALA A 119 -2.26 22.24 -1.95
C ALA A 119 -3.62 22.17 -2.65
N ALA A 120 -4.50 23.15 -2.38
CA ALA A 120 -5.78 23.27 -3.02
C ALA A 120 -5.64 23.55 -4.54
N GLN A 121 -4.73 24.44 -4.92
CA GLN A 121 -4.43 24.73 -6.32
C GLN A 121 -3.94 23.46 -7.03
N GLN A 122 -3.00 22.74 -6.44
CA GLN A 122 -2.50 21.49 -7.01
C GLN A 122 -3.60 20.43 -7.13
N ALA A 123 -4.53 20.36 -6.17
CA ALA A 123 -5.68 19.46 -6.23
C ALA A 123 -6.60 19.78 -7.43
N ILE A 124 -6.88 21.06 -7.70
CA ILE A 124 -7.63 21.50 -8.88
C ILE A 124 -6.88 21.13 -10.16
N LEU A 125 -5.60 21.47 -10.28
CA LEU A 125 -4.81 21.18 -11.47
C LEU A 125 -4.73 19.67 -11.77
N ASN A 126 -4.60 18.84 -10.72
CA ASN A 126 -4.60 17.39 -10.86
C ASN A 126 -5.96 16.86 -11.34
N ALA A 127 -7.07 17.48 -10.94
CA ALA A 127 -8.41 17.09 -11.34
C ALA A 127 -8.70 17.35 -12.83
N LEU A 128 -7.97 18.28 -13.45
CA LEU A 128 -8.05 18.57 -14.89
C LEU A 128 -7.38 17.50 -15.76
N LEU A 129 -6.52 16.66 -15.18
CA LEU A 129 -5.85 15.59 -15.90
C LEU A 129 -6.81 14.44 -16.23
N GLU A 130 -6.64 13.84 -17.40
CA GLU A 130 -7.34 12.58 -17.75
C GLU A 130 -6.95 11.43 -16.80
N ARG A 131 -5.70 11.46 -16.31
CA ARG A 131 -5.15 10.41 -15.50
C ARG A 131 -4.25 10.97 -14.41
N ALA A 132 -4.61 10.72 -13.15
CA ALA A 132 -3.83 11.09 -11.96
C ALA A 132 -2.65 10.13 -11.68
N LYS A 133 -2.06 9.50 -12.71
CA LYS A 133 -0.92 8.60 -12.51
C LYS A 133 0.30 9.44 -12.11
N PRO A 134 0.97 9.13 -10.99
CA PRO A 134 2.16 9.86 -10.60
C PRO A 134 3.28 9.69 -11.64
N GLY A 135 4.07 10.74 -11.84
CA GLY A 135 5.20 10.75 -12.78
C GLY A 135 6.32 9.77 -12.41
N SER A 136 6.37 9.36 -11.15
CA SER A 136 7.30 8.34 -10.63
C SER A 136 6.54 7.21 -9.95
N LYS A 137 7.20 6.06 -9.80
CA LYS A 137 6.65 4.91 -9.09
C LYS A 137 6.34 5.32 -7.64
N PRO A 138 5.10 5.14 -7.13
CA PRO A 138 4.80 5.42 -5.74
C PRO A 138 5.65 4.52 -4.84
N ALA A 139 5.98 5.02 -3.65
CA ALA A 139 6.66 4.21 -2.65
C ALA A 139 5.85 2.94 -2.36
N PHE A 140 6.54 1.82 -2.12
CA PHE A 140 5.87 0.63 -1.64
C PHE A 140 5.17 0.95 -0.31
N PRO A 141 3.92 0.53 -0.08
CA PRO A 141 3.14 0.85 1.12
C PRO A 141 3.65 0.05 2.33
N ILE A 142 4.93 0.20 2.68
CA ILE A 142 5.45 -0.07 4.02
C ILE A 142 5.60 1.30 4.65
N SER A 143 4.75 1.56 5.63
CA SER A 143 4.90 2.69 6.53
C SER A 143 6.35 2.77 7.01
N ASN A 144 7.04 3.87 6.70
CA ASN A 144 8.37 4.16 7.19
C ASN A 144 8.33 4.58 8.68
N GLN A 145 7.39 4.00 9.45
CA GLN A 145 7.49 4.00 10.90
C GLN A 145 8.81 3.31 11.22
N PRO A 146 9.77 3.98 11.87
CA PRO A 146 10.94 3.30 12.39
C PRO A 146 10.40 2.18 13.28
N LYS A 147 10.52 0.94 12.81
CA LYS A 147 10.32 -0.24 13.66
C LYS A 147 11.22 0.04 14.86
N PRO A 148 10.70 0.15 16.09
CA PRO A 148 11.56 0.31 17.25
C PRO A 148 12.63 -0.77 17.15
N PRO A 149 13.92 -0.44 17.37
CA PRO A 149 14.98 -1.42 17.24
C PRO A 149 14.54 -2.65 18.01
N ARG A 150 14.25 -3.74 17.29
CA ARG A 150 14.00 -5.03 17.93
C ARG A 150 15.30 -5.29 18.65
N LYS A 151 15.31 -5.12 19.98
CA LYS A 151 16.38 -5.69 20.79
C LYS A 151 16.46 -7.14 20.32
N PRO A 152 17.60 -7.60 19.77
CA PRO A 152 17.74 -9.01 19.50
C PRO A 152 17.35 -9.73 20.80
N PRO A 153 16.51 -10.77 20.75
CA PRO A 153 16.27 -11.56 21.95
C PRO A 153 17.65 -11.89 22.50
N VAL A 154 17.89 -11.50 23.75
CA VAL A 154 19.06 -11.93 24.48
C VAL A 154 18.81 -13.40 24.71
N PHE A 155 19.22 -14.23 23.75
CA PHE A 155 19.41 -15.63 24.01
C PHE A 155 20.45 -15.66 25.12
N PRO A 156 20.17 -16.30 26.28
CA PRO A 156 21.23 -16.57 27.21
C PRO A 156 22.32 -17.29 26.40
N ALA A 157 23.49 -16.65 26.26
CA ALA A 157 24.66 -17.33 25.73
C ALA A 157 24.74 -18.63 26.54
N ALA A 158 24.78 -19.77 25.86
CA ALA A 158 24.87 -21.07 26.51
C ALA A 158 26.05 -20.97 27.48
N LYS A 159 25.77 -20.77 28.77
CA LYS A 159 26.80 -20.84 29.78
C LYS A 159 27.31 -22.28 29.67
N PRO A 160 28.63 -22.52 29.63
CA PRO A 160 29.12 -23.88 29.82
C PRO A 160 28.44 -24.40 31.07
N GLN A 161 27.70 -25.51 30.94
CA GLN A 161 26.96 -26.08 32.06
C GLN A 161 28.00 -26.48 33.10
N ASP A 162 28.06 -25.74 34.20
CA ASP A 162 28.88 -26.14 35.33
C ASP A 162 28.15 -27.28 36.03
N PHE A 163 28.58 -28.50 35.72
CA PHE A 163 28.00 -29.72 36.28
C PHE A 163 28.07 -29.74 37.81
N GLN A 164 29.00 -29.01 38.43
CA GLN A 164 29.08 -28.90 39.89
C GLN A 164 27.93 -28.06 40.47
N GLU A 165 27.55 -26.96 39.83
CA GLU A 165 26.39 -26.13 40.26
C GLU A 165 25.07 -26.91 40.14
N LEU A 166 24.99 -27.85 39.20
CA LEU A 166 23.83 -28.73 39.02
C LEU A 166 23.81 -29.94 39.98
N GLY A 167 24.80 -30.07 40.87
CA GLY A 167 24.91 -31.21 41.80
C GLY A 167 25.31 -32.52 41.13
N ILE A 168 25.81 -32.48 39.90
CA ILE A 168 26.28 -33.65 39.16
C ILE A 168 27.75 -33.86 39.54
N ALA A 169 27.97 -34.76 40.51
CA ALA A 169 29.30 -35.00 41.08
C ALA A 169 30.31 -35.54 40.05
N ARG A 170 29.83 -36.31 39.07
CA ARG A 170 30.58 -36.73 37.88
C ARG A 170 29.60 -36.82 36.70
N PRO A 171 29.91 -36.21 35.54
CA PRO A 171 29.13 -36.45 34.34
C PRO A 171 29.17 -37.94 33.99
N LEU A 172 28.10 -38.44 33.35
CA LEU A 172 28.08 -39.81 32.85
C LEU A 172 29.16 -39.91 31.75
N GLU A 173 30.24 -40.65 32.01
CA GLU A 173 31.23 -40.93 30.99
C GLU A 173 30.60 -41.87 29.96
N MET A 174 30.55 -41.42 28.70
CA MET A 174 30.11 -42.26 27.59
C MET A 174 31.30 -43.13 27.18
N GLU A 175 31.18 -44.44 27.36
CA GLU A 175 32.17 -45.37 26.84
C GLU A 175 32.15 -45.33 25.31
N THR A 176 33.31 -45.06 24.72
CA THR A 176 33.51 -45.14 23.27
C THR A 176 33.54 -46.60 22.84
N LEU A 177 33.00 -46.90 21.67
CA LEU A 177 33.14 -48.24 21.09
C LEU A 177 34.60 -48.49 20.72
N GLU A 178 35.03 -49.75 20.83
CA GLU A 178 36.30 -50.15 20.25
C GLU A 178 36.24 -49.99 18.71
N PRO A 179 37.36 -49.67 18.03
CA PRO A 179 37.35 -49.38 16.60
C PRO A 179 36.69 -50.47 15.74
N ALA A 180 36.88 -51.74 16.11
CA ALA A 180 36.26 -52.87 15.43
C ALA A 180 34.73 -52.93 15.63
N GLU A 181 34.25 -52.49 16.80
CA GLU A 181 32.83 -52.45 17.13
C GLU A 181 32.13 -51.26 16.45
N ALA A 182 32.78 -50.09 16.41
CA ALA A 182 32.30 -48.92 15.68
C ALA A 182 32.19 -49.19 14.17
N LEU A 183 33.19 -49.87 13.60
CA LEU A 183 33.17 -50.29 12.20
C LEU A 183 32.03 -51.31 11.94
N ALA A 184 31.90 -52.32 12.79
CA ALA A 184 30.81 -53.29 12.68
C ALA A 184 29.43 -52.63 12.85
N PHE A 185 29.32 -51.60 13.68
CA PHE A 185 28.11 -50.81 13.88
C PHE A 185 27.69 -50.06 12.61
N LEU A 186 28.61 -49.29 12.00
CA LEU A 186 28.36 -48.59 10.74
C LEU A 186 28.07 -49.56 9.58
N TRP A 187 28.77 -50.70 9.55
CA TRP A 187 28.56 -51.76 8.57
C TRP A 187 27.16 -52.38 8.62
N ARG A 188 26.63 -52.65 9.82
CA ARG A 188 25.25 -53.14 9.98
C ARG A 188 24.24 -52.12 9.48
N ARG A 189 24.52 -50.83 9.66
CA ARG A 189 23.62 -49.75 9.30
C ARG A 189 23.56 -49.47 7.79
N SER A 190 24.63 -49.72 7.05
CA SER A 190 24.64 -49.54 5.59
C SER A 190 23.71 -50.53 4.85
N GLY A 191 23.04 -51.43 5.58
CA GLY A 191 22.08 -52.41 5.04
C GLY A 191 22.75 -53.60 4.36
N GLN A 192 24.08 -53.69 4.42
CA GLN A 192 24.90 -54.71 3.77
C GLN A 192 25.18 -55.94 4.66
N GLY A 193 24.72 -55.94 5.92
CA GLY A 193 24.86 -57.06 6.85
C GLY A 193 23.52 -57.56 7.35
N GLU A 194 23.22 -58.86 7.14
CA GLU A 194 22.24 -59.56 7.99
C GLU A 194 22.63 -59.37 9.46
N SER A 195 21.65 -59.41 10.38
CA SER A 195 21.73 -58.96 11.79
C SER A 195 22.86 -59.56 12.67
N SER A 196 23.78 -60.35 12.13
CA SER A 196 24.95 -60.95 12.79
C SER A 196 26.27 -60.88 12.00
N ALA A 197 26.31 -60.28 10.79
CA ALA A 197 27.51 -60.32 9.94
C ALA A 197 28.58 -59.30 10.38
N GLN A 198 29.82 -59.76 10.55
CA GLN A 198 31.01 -58.92 10.67
C GLN A 198 31.41 -58.37 9.29
N PRO A 199 32.01 -57.17 9.22
CA PRO A 199 32.54 -56.64 7.96
C PRO A 199 33.56 -57.62 7.36
N PRO A 200 33.63 -57.72 6.02
CA PRO A 200 34.55 -58.66 5.35
C PRO A 200 36.01 -58.33 5.70
N ALA A 201 36.86 -59.37 5.77
CA ALA A 201 38.26 -59.23 6.14
C ALA A 201 39.11 -58.55 5.05
N GLU A 202 38.60 -58.46 3.82
CA GLU A 202 39.25 -57.76 2.71
C GLU A 202 38.91 -56.26 2.75
N GLU A 203 39.95 -55.44 2.82
CA GLU A 203 39.85 -53.99 2.89
C GLU A 203 39.32 -53.43 1.56
N ASN A 204 38.17 -52.77 1.60
CA ASN A 204 37.56 -52.12 0.44
C ASN A 204 37.30 -50.63 0.74
N ALA A 205 36.97 -49.85 -0.29
CA ALA A 205 36.78 -48.41 -0.16
C ALA A 205 35.68 -48.02 0.85
N GLU A 206 34.69 -48.88 1.06
CA GLU A 206 33.59 -48.64 2.00
C GLU A 206 34.02 -48.87 3.45
N ILE A 207 34.86 -49.88 3.70
CA ILE A 207 35.46 -50.13 5.01
C ILE A 207 36.36 -48.97 5.42
N GLU A 208 37.16 -48.44 4.51
CA GLU A 208 38.03 -47.29 4.78
C GLU A 208 37.21 -46.03 5.10
N ALA A 209 36.17 -45.74 4.32
CA ALA A 209 35.27 -44.61 4.58
C ALA A 209 34.56 -44.74 5.94
N ALA A 210 34.16 -45.95 6.33
CA ALA A 210 33.54 -46.20 7.63
C ALA A 210 34.52 -46.05 8.80
N LYS A 211 35.81 -46.42 8.62
CA LYS A 211 36.86 -46.20 9.62
C LYS A 211 37.14 -44.71 9.82
N GLU A 212 37.30 -43.96 8.73
CA GLU A 212 37.55 -42.51 8.77
C GLU A 212 36.39 -41.77 9.44
N LEU A 213 35.15 -42.12 9.08
CA LEU A 213 33.96 -41.57 9.72
C LEU A 213 33.88 -41.92 11.22
N ALA A 214 34.24 -43.14 11.61
CA ALA A 214 34.25 -43.52 13.02
C ALA A 214 35.31 -42.76 13.83
N GLU A 215 36.46 -42.47 13.24
CA GLU A 215 37.53 -41.65 13.85
C GLU A 215 37.10 -40.19 14.00
N GLU A 216 36.49 -39.59 12.97
CA GLU A 216 35.95 -38.23 13.04
C GLU A 216 34.87 -38.06 14.12
N LEU A 217 34.05 -39.10 14.30
CA LEU A 217 32.99 -39.13 15.31
C LEU A 217 33.49 -39.57 16.70
N GLY A 218 34.80 -39.79 16.85
CA GLY A 218 35.43 -40.16 18.11
C GLY A 218 34.90 -41.45 18.72
N TYR A 219 34.40 -42.37 17.88
CA TYR A 219 33.83 -43.67 18.28
C TYR A 219 32.67 -43.58 19.29
N LEU A 220 31.99 -42.43 19.37
CA LEU A 220 30.87 -42.22 20.29
C LEU A 220 29.62 -42.93 19.76
N PRO A 221 29.00 -43.86 20.52
CA PRO A 221 27.84 -44.63 20.06
C PRO A 221 26.71 -43.75 19.49
N LEU A 222 26.41 -42.63 20.16
CA LEU A 222 25.35 -41.71 19.74
C LEU A 222 25.71 -40.92 18.47
N ALA A 223 26.99 -40.59 18.29
CA ALA A 223 27.46 -39.88 17.10
C ALA A 223 27.44 -40.81 15.87
N LEU A 224 27.86 -42.07 16.06
CA LEU A 224 27.73 -43.13 15.06
C LEU A 224 26.26 -43.46 14.73
N GLU A 225 25.36 -43.35 15.71
CA GLU A 225 23.91 -43.44 15.52
C GLU A 225 23.31 -42.27 14.73
N GLN A 226 24.00 -41.13 14.60
CA GLN A 226 23.49 -39.97 13.86
C GLN A 226 24.10 -39.79 12.47
N ALA A 227 25.19 -40.50 12.17
CA ALA A 227 25.82 -40.56 10.85
C ALA A 227 25.01 -41.38 9.84
#